data_AF-A0A401FXI1-F1
#
_entry.id   AF-A0A401FXI1-F1
#
_cell.length_a   1.000
_cell.length_b   1.000
_cell.length_c   1.000
_cell.angle_alpha   90.00
_cell.angle_beta   90.00
_cell.angle_gamma   90.00
#
_symmetry.space_group_name_H-M   'P 1'
#
loop_
_entity.id
_entity.type
_entity.pdbx_description
1 polymer ?
#
loop_
_entity_poly.entity_id
_entity_poly.type
_entity_poly.pdbx_seq_one_letter_code
_entity_poly.pdbx_strand_id
1 'polypeptide(L)'
;MKLFQGVVVILLLTGLVAACGKEAADVSPENPESFTFFDIGANTPLNDGLRKALRDKLGDAAVEKRNVIDLTVNSGDFMKQYLPRLDSLNRRLNSDVGIRVEHSTEKLRYRYMQKKNTPFSYVELLFSDYTKKPLLFRITSDRAGAEIAETLKKKYGPPRVAGAQGRVFYWEKNRDVLMLSLVSDQFGNPGYEIIICYVNSFEALLQRESSEGGREKENTIPGSVKDAF
;
A
#
# COMPACT_ATOMS: atom_id res chain seq x y z
N MET A 1 -5.49 41.70 -75.62
CA MET A 1 -4.53 41.19 -76.61
C MET A 1 -3.36 40.56 -75.83
N LYS A 2 -3.09 39.26 -76.04
CA LYS A 2 -2.01 38.40 -75.48
C LYS A 2 -2.14 38.06 -73.97
N LEU A 3 -2.65 36.91 -73.49
CA LEU A 3 -2.30 35.46 -73.63
C LEU A 3 -0.85 35.11 -73.22
N PHE A 4 -0.65 34.46 -72.05
CA PHE A 4 -0.29 33.02 -71.93
C PHE A 4 0.16 32.58 -70.51
N GLN A 5 -0.29 31.38 -70.10
CA GLN A 5 0.31 30.37 -69.18
C GLN A 5 0.66 30.81 -67.75
N GLY A 6 0.19 30.19 -66.66
CA GLY A 6 -0.16 28.79 -66.43
C GLY A 6 0.77 28.25 -65.34
N VAL A 7 0.26 27.89 -64.16
CA VAL A 7 0.66 26.76 -63.29
C VAL A 7 -0.35 26.73 -62.13
N VAL A 8 -1.04 25.60 -62.01
CA VAL A 8 -1.87 25.21 -60.88
C VAL A 8 -0.93 24.65 -59.81
N VAL A 9 -0.95 25.21 -58.60
CA VAL A 9 -0.39 24.55 -57.41
C VAL A 9 -1.52 24.35 -56.42
N ILE A 10 -1.98 23.11 -56.34
CA ILE A 10 -2.86 22.60 -55.30
C ILE A 10 -1.99 22.40 -54.06
N LEU A 11 -2.18 23.21 -53.03
CA LEU A 11 -1.61 23.00 -51.70
C LEU A 11 -2.72 22.47 -50.78
N LEU A 12 -2.82 21.14 -50.76
CA LEU A 12 -3.44 20.38 -49.68
C LEU A 12 -2.56 20.54 -48.42
N LEU A 13 -3.00 21.34 -47.46
CA LEU A 13 -2.52 21.24 -46.08
C LEU A 13 -3.63 20.67 -45.21
N THR A 14 -3.60 19.35 -45.12
CA THR A 14 -4.22 18.55 -44.06
C THR A 14 -3.59 18.93 -42.72
N GLY A 15 -4.32 19.70 -41.92
CA GLY A 15 -3.99 19.88 -40.50
C GLY A 15 -4.27 18.59 -39.74
N LEU A 16 -3.25 17.75 -39.57
CA LEU A 16 -3.24 16.75 -38.51
C LEU A 16 -3.23 17.49 -37.18
N VAL A 17 -4.37 17.51 -36.50
CA VAL A 17 -4.42 17.82 -35.07
C VAL A 17 -3.78 16.61 -34.37
N ALA A 18 -2.48 16.71 -34.11
CA ALA A 18 -1.79 15.81 -33.22
C ALA A 18 -2.39 16.01 -31.82
N ALA A 19 -3.37 15.18 -31.49
CA ALA A 19 -3.81 14.96 -30.12
C ALA A 19 -2.64 14.35 -29.36
N CYS A 20 -1.76 15.22 -28.86
CA CYS A 20 -0.71 14.86 -27.93
C CYS A 20 -1.40 14.54 -26.60
N GLY A 21 -1.89 13.31 -26.48
CA GLY A 21 -2.35 12.74 -25.22
C GLY A 21 -1.19 12.62 -24.25
N LYS A 22 -0.83 13.73 -23.60
CA LYS A 22 -0.15 13.66 -22.31
C LYS A 22 -1.16 13.08 -21.34
N GLU A 23 -1.09 11.78 -21.10
CA GLU A 23 -1.66 11.19 -19.89
C GLU A 23 -1.14 12.03 -18.72
N ALA A 24 -2.04 12.76 -18.07
CA ALA A 24 -1.74 13.41 -16.83
C ALA A 24 -1.25 12.30 -15.89
N ALA A 25 -0.01 12.39 -15.42
CA ALA A 25 0.46 11.53 -14.34
C ALA A 25 -0.61 11.63 -13.24
N ASP A 26 -1.24 10.50 -12.93
CA ASP A 26 -2.29 10.44 -11.93
C ASP A 26 -1.63 10.71 -10.57
N VAL A 27 -1.57 12.00 -10.20
CA VAL A 27 -0.97 12.49 -8.96
C VAL A 27 -1.92 12.06 -7.85
N SER A 28 -1.68 10.86 -7.33
CA SER A 28 -2.41 10.37 -6.17
C SER A 28 -2.22 11.37 -5.01
N PRO A 29 -3.31 11.88 -4.42
CA PRO A 29 -3.25 12.93 -3.41
C PRO A 29 -2.31 12.54 -2.26
N GLU A 30 -1.65 13.54 -1.69
CA GLU A 30 -0.81 13.32 -0.52
C GLU A 30 -1.66 12.91 0.69
N ASN A 31 -1.20 11.87 1.37
CA ASN A 31 -1.74 11.47 2.65
C ASN A 31 -1.23 12.44 3.73
N PRO A 32 -1.99 12.72 4.79
CA PRO A 32 -1.42 13.43 5.94
C PRO A 32 -0.24 12.66 6.55
N GLU A 33 0.77 13.37 7.05
CA GLU A 33 1.94 12.73 7.68
C GLU A 33 1.55 11.89 8.89
N SER A 34 2.18 10.72 9.06
CA SER A 34 1.83 9.77 10.12
C SER A 34 3.07 9.07 10.70
N PHE A 35 2.94 7.79 11.04
CA PHE A 35 4.02 6.96 11.55
C PHE A 35 5.07 6.67 10.47
N THR A 36 6.30 6.40 10.91
CA THR A 36 7.41 6.07 10.03
C THR A 36 8.25 4.90 10.56
N PHE A 37 8.79 4.12 9.63
CA PHE A 37 9.82 3.10 9.85
C PHE A 37 11.02 3.39 8.94
N PHE A 38 12.21 3.60 9.51
CA PHE A 38 13.38 4.12 8.78
C PHE A 38 13.07 5.36 7.91
N ASP A 39 12.28 6.28 8.48
CA ASP A 39 11.82 7.51 7.82
C ASP A 39 10.94 7.28 6.57
N ILE A 40 10.48 6.04 6.37
CA ILE A 40 9.48 5.68 5.36
C ILE A 40 8.11 5.90 5.98
N GLY A 41 7.36 6.87 5.47
CA GLY A 41 6.02 7.23 5.92
C GLY A 41 4.97 7.15 4.81
N ALA A 42 3.75 7.61 5.11
CA ALA A 42 2.56 7.45 4.28
C ALA A 42 2.69 7.96 2.82
N ASN A 43 3.66 8.83 2.52
CA ASN A 43 3.90 9.38 1.19
C ASN A 43 5.23 8.95 0.56
N THR A 44 6.05 8.13 1.21
CA THR A 44 7.36 7.74 0.68
C THR A 44 7.20 6.68 -0.41
N PRO A 45 7.40 7.00 -1.69
CA PRO A 45 7.14 6.05 -2.76
C PRO A 45 8.25 4.98 -2.85
N LEU A 46 7.86 3.75 -3.17
CA LEU A 46 8.78 2.69 -3.52
C LEU A 46 9.45 2.99 -4.87
N ASN A 47 10.75 3.26 -4.81
CA ASN A 47 11.62 3.49 -5.97
C ASN A 47 12.97 2.79 -5.77
N ASP A 48 13.82 2.81 -6.80
CA ASP A 48 15.11 2.11 -6.76
C ASP A 48 16.07 2.65 -5.68
N GLY A 49 15.99 3.95 -5.39
CA GLY A 49 16.74 4.57 -4.30
C GLY A 49 16.34 4.01 -2.94
N LEU A 50 15.03 3.91 -2.68
CA LEU A 50 14.51 3.33 -1.45
C LEU A 50 14.86 1.83 -1.35
N ARG A 51 14.75 1.08 -2.45
CA ARG A 51 15.15 -0.34 -2.49
C ARG A 51 16.61 -0.52 -2.14
N LYS A 52 17.49 0.31 -2.69
CA LYS A 52 18.92 0.30 -2.36
C LYS A 52 19.14 0.62 -0.88
N ALA A 53 18.52 1.67 -0.36
CA ALA A 53 18.66 2.06 1.04
C ALA A 53 18.18 0.96 2.00
N LEU A 54 17.06 0.30 1.69
CA LEU A 54 16.57 -0.84 2.43
C LEU A 54 17.53 -2.03 2.33
N ARG A 55 18.06 -2.34 1.14
CA ARG A 55 19.02 -3.43 0.95
C ARG A 55 20.31 -3.22 1.75
N ASP A 56 20.81 -1.98 1.79
CA ASP A 56 22.01 -1.65 2.54
C ASP A 56 21.81 -1.86 4.05
N LYS A 57 20.59 -1.63 4.57
CA LYS A 57 20.23 -1.79 5.99
C LYS A 57 19.80 -3.21 6.37
N LEU A 58 19.00 -3.87 5.53
CA LEU A 58 18.27 -5.11 5.83
C LEU A 58 18.73 -6.31 5.00
N GLY A 59 19.62 -6.12 4.01
CA GLY A 59 20.02 -7.18 3.08
C GLY A 59 19.01 -7.39 1.95
N ASP A 60 19.10 -8.52 1.25
CA ASP A 60 18.27 -8.76 0.08
C ASP A 60 16.81 -9.07 0.44
N ALA A 61 15.89 -8.51 -0.33
CA ALA A 61 14.46 -8.73 -0.18
C ALA A 61 14.00 -9.88 -1.09
N ALA A 62 13.12 -10.74 -0.58
CA ALA A 62 12.18 -11.45 -1.44
C ALA A 62 11.08 -10.48 -1.88
N VAL A 63 10.74 -10.49 -3.18
CA VAL A 63 9.73 -9.60 -3.77
C VAL A 63 8.52 -10.42 -4.21
N GLU A 64 7.33 -10.04 -3.74
CA GLU A 64 6.06 -10.67 -4.11
C GLU A 64 5.09 -9.63 -4.68
N LYS A 65 4.41 -9.96 -5.78
CA LYS A 65 3.38 -9.12 -6.39
C LYS A 65 2.00 -9.75 -6.24
N ARG A 66 0.94 -8.94 -6.35
CA ARG A 66 -0.47 -9.39 -6.31
C ARG A 66 -0.81 -10.18 -5.05
N ASN A 67 -0.79 -9.50 -3.91
CA ASN A 67 -0.90 -10.12 -2.60
C ASN A 67 -2.35 -10.13 -2.09
N VAL A 68 -2.71 -11.18 -1.34
CA VAL A 68 -3.84 -11.11 -0.39
C VAL A 68 -3.41 -10.27 0.81
N ILE A 69 -4.35 -9.49 1.34
CA ILE A 69 -4.09 -8.58 2.45
C ILE A 69 -5.02 -8.95 3.61
N ASP A 70 -4.45 -9.55 4.63
CA ASP A 70 -5.09 -9.72 5.92
C ASP A 70 -4.54 -8.67 6.89
N LEU A 71 -5.42 -7.88 7.50
CA LEU A 71 -5.08 -6.87 8.51
C LEU A 71 -5.40 -7.35 9.93
N THR A 72 -5.81 -8.60 10.10
CA THR A 72 -6.14 -9.16 11.42
C THR A 72 -4.92 -9.10 12.33
N VAL A 73 -5.12 -8.57 13.54
CA VAL A 73 -4.12 -8.52 14.61
C VAL A 73 -4.70 -9.24 15.83
N ASN A 74 -3.95 -10.20 16.38
CA ASN A 74 -4.38 -11.13 17.44
C ASN A 74 -5.60 -11.99 17.07
N SER A 75 -6.80 -11.41 17.06
CA SER A 75 -8.06 -12.11 16.75
C SER A 75 -9.08 -11.16 16.10
N GLY A 76 -10.07 -11.74 15.41
CA GLY A 76 -11.17 -10.97 14.83
C GLY A 76 -11.98 -10.21 15.90
N ASP A 77 -12.16 -10.80 17.08
CA ASP A 77 -12.90 -10.14 18.16
C ASP A 77 -12.10 -8.98 18.78
N PHE A 78 -10.78 -9.12 18.89
CA PHE A 78 -9.91 -8.02 19.30
C PHE A 78 -10.05 -6.84 18.34
N MET A 79 -10.00 -7.12 17.03
CA MET A 79 -10.13 -6.10 15.99
C MET A 79 -11.49 -5.40 16.06
N LYS A 80 -12.59 -6.15 16.17
CA LYS A 80 -13.94 -5.58 16.32
C LYS A 80 -14.07 -4.68 17.55
N GLN A 81 -13.51 -5.11 18.68
CA GLN A 81 -13.65 -4.40 19.95
C GLN A 81 -12.78 -3.14 20.03
N TYR A 82 -11.51 -3.22 19.60
CA TYR A 82 -10.53 -2.16 19.84
C TYR A 82 -10.14 -1.38 18.59
N LEU A 83 -10.31 -1.96 17.40
CA LEU A 83 -9.91 -1.37 16.11
C LEU A 83 -11.04 -1.52 15.06
N PRO A 84 -12.29 -1.12 15.36
CA PRO A 84 -13.46 -1.42 14.51
C PRO A 84 -13.33 -0.87 13.09
N ARG A 85 -12.59 0.24 12.93
CA ARG A 85 -12.33 0.82 11.62
C ARG A 85 -11.35 0.00 10.79
N LEU A 86 -10.34 -0.60 11.42
CA LEU A 86 -9.41 -1.49 10.75
C LEU A 86 -10.07 -2.84 10.43
N ASP A 87 -10.93 -3.32 11.31
CA ASP A 87 -11.80 -4.50 11.08
C ASP A 87 -12.72 -4.28 9.86
N SER A 88 -13.38 -3.12 9.78
CA SER A 88 -14.19 -2.76 8.61
C SER A 88 -13.37 -2.65 7.33
N LEU A 89 -12.13 -2.16 7.39
CA LEU A 89 -11.24 -2.12 6.23
C LEU A 89 -10.83 -3.54 5.81
N ASN A 90 -10.49 -4.40 6.77
CA ASN A 90 -10.09 -5.78 6.49
C ASN A 90 -11.19 -6.55 5.75
N ARG A 91 -12.45 -6.37 6.16
CA ARG A 91 -13.61 -6.94 5.45
C ARG A 91 -13.79 -6.39 4.03
N ARG A 92 -13.44 -5.13 3.76
CA ARG A 92 -13.56 -4.55 2.40
C ARG A 92 -12.44 -5.00 1.47
N LEU A 93 -11.28 -5.33 2.03
CA LEU A 93 -10.16 -5.91 1.27
C LEU A 93 -10.43 -7.37 0.91
N ASN A 94 -11.17 -8.09 1.75
CA ASN A 94 -11.40 -9.52 1.57
C ASN A 94 -12.86 -9.81 1.16
N SER A 95 -13.12 -11.01 0.65
CA SER A 95 -14.48 -11.43 0.32
C SER A 95 -15.18 -12.03 1.53
N ASP A 96 -16.41 -11.59 1.80
CA ASP A 96 -17.26 -12.18 2.86
C ASP A 96 -17.58 -13.67 2.62
N VAL A 97 -17.55 -14.13 1.36
CA VAL A 97 -17.81 -15.54 0.97
C VAL A 97 -16.53 -16.40 0.86
N GLY A 98 -15.41 -15.95 1.43
CA GLY A 98 -14.17 -16.74 1.49
C GLY A 98 -13.38 -16.86 0.19
N ILE A 99 -13.73 -16.10 -0.84
CA ILE A 99 -12.96 -16.02 -2.09
C ILE A 99 -11.64 -15.29 -1.83
N ARG A 100 -10.56 -15.82 -2.39
CA ARG A 100 -9.25 -15.17 -2.38
C ARG A 100 -9.31 -13.88 -3.21
N VAL A 101 -9.07 -12.75 -2.58
CA VAL A 101 -8.96 -11.43 -3.24
C VAL A 101 -7.49 -11.04 -3.28
N GLU A 102 -6.94 -10.88 -4.48
CA GLU A 102 -5.58 -10.39 -4.69
C GLU A 102 -5.60 -8.93 -5.12
N HIS A 103 -4.72 -8.13 -4.52
CA HIS A 103 -4.63 -6.69 -4.77
C HIS A 103 -3.36 -6.33 -5.52
N SER A 104 -3.44 -5.31 -6.37
CA SER A 104 -2.29 -4.76 -7.11
C SER A 104 -1.29 -4.11 -6.15
N THR A 105 -0.30 -4.90 -5.75
CA THR A 105 0.63 -4.59 -4.67
C THR A 105 2.01 -5.17 -4.93
N GLU A 106 3.01 -4.55 -4.33
CA GLU A 106 4.36 -5.08 -4.24
C GLU A 106 4.80 -5.19 -2.77
N LYS A 107 5.24 -6.38 -2.38
CA LYS A 107 5.69 -6.72 -1.04
C LYS A 107 7.18 -7.02 -1.04
N LEU A 108 7.91 -6.37 -0.13
CA LEU A 108 9.30 -6.66 0.16
C LEU A 108 9.39 -7.39 1.49
N ARG A 109 9.99 -8.58 1.49
CA ARG A 109 10.17 -9.40 2.68
C ARG A 109 11.65 -9.63 2.95
N TYR A 110 12.08 -9.27 4.15
CA TYR A 110 13.42 -9.47 4.66
C TYR A 110 13.37 -10.51 5.78
N ARG A 111 14.24 -11.53 5.69
CA ARG A 111 14.39 -12.60 6.68
C ARG A 111 15.87 -12.77 7.02
N TYR A 112 16.15 -13.38 8.18
CA TYR A 112 17.50 -13.79 8.57
C TYR A 112 18.52 -12.64 8.60
N MET A 113 18.11 -11.47 9.10
CA MET A 113 18.95 -10.27 9.15
C MET A 113 20.03 -10.31 10.25
N GLN A 114 20.26 -11.47 10.87
CA GLN A 114 21.21 -11.69 11.97
C GLN A 114 22.64 -11.23 11.63
N LYS A 115 23.02 -11.24 10.35
CA LYS A 115 24.36 -10.80 9.88
C LYS A 115 24.53 -9.28 9.76
N LYS A 116 23.49 -8.47 10.01
CA LYS A 116 23.47 -7.02 9.80
C LYS A 116 23.35 -6.19 11.08
N ASN A 117 23.52 -6.82 12.26
CA ASN A 117 23.45 -6.17 13.57
C ASN A 117 22.16 -5.34 13.78
N THR A 118 21.05 -5.81 13.20
CA THR A 118 19.73 -5.21 13.38
C THR A 118 18.96 -5.95 14.47
N PRO A 119 18.11 -5.26 15.27
CA PRO A 119 17.21 -5.92 16.23
C PRO A 119 16.07 -6.72 15.59
N PHE A 120 15.93 -6.67 14.25
CA PHE A 120 14.78 -7.24 13.56
C PHE A 120 15.06 -8.66 13.06
N SER A 121 14.17 -9.59 13.41
CA SER A 121 14.17 -10.96 12.90
C SER A 121 13.36 -11.10 11.60
N TYR A 122 12.36 -10.22 11.41
CA TYR A 122 11.49 -10.18 10.25
C TYR A 122 11.07 -8.74 9.90
N VAL A 123 11.07 -8.40 8.60
CA VAL A 123 10.48 -7.14 8.10
C VAL A 123 9.70 -7.44 6.82
N GLU A 124 8.44 -7.05 6.78
CA GLU A 124 7.58 -7.05 5.59
C GLU A 124 7.09 -5.63 5.32
N LEU A 125 7.31 -5.14 4.10
CA LEU A 125 6.87 -3.84 3.64
C LEU A 125 5.98 -4.02 2.40
N LEU A 126 4.71 -3.67 2.53
CA LEU A 126 3.72 -3.75 1.46
C LEU A 126 3.43 -2.36 0.89
N PHE A 127 3.45 -2.24 -0.44
CA PHE A 127 3.19 -1.02 -1.18
C PHE A 127 2.09 -1.23 -2.22
N SER A 128 1.33 -0.18 -2.53
CA SER A 128 0.38 -0.20 -3.64
C SER A 128 1.13 -0.15 -4.96
N ASP A 129 0.76 -0.99 -5.94
CA ASP A 129 1.39 -0.91 -7.26
C ASP A 129 0.97 0.33 -8.05
N TYR A 130 -0.15 0.93 -7.72
CA TYR A 130 -0.65 2.11 -8.41
C TYR A 130 0.01 3.42 -7.94
N THR A 131 0.18 3.58 -6.62
CA THR A 131 0.73 4.84 -6.05
C THR A 131 2.20 4.69 -5.65
N LYS A 132 2.69 3.45 -5.56
CA LYS A 132 3.96 3.09 -4.93
C LYS A 132 4.06 3.51 -3.46
N LYS A 133 2.98 4.01 -2.84
CA LYS A 133 2.98 4.42 -1.42
C LYS A 133 2.80 3.21 -0.50
N PRO A 134 3.28 3.30 0.75
CA PRO A 134 3.11 2.24 1.74
C PRO A 134 1.65 1.93 2.05
N LEU A 135 1.38 0.64 2.27
CA LEU A 135 0.09 0.12 2.72
C LEU A 135 0.21 -0.45 4.13
N LEU A 136 1.14 -1.39 4.33
CA LEU A 136 1.28 -2.13 5.58
C LEU A 136 2.72 -2.49 5.82
N PHE A 137 3.24 -2.16 7.00
CA PHE A 137 4.52 -2.65 7.48
C PHE A 137 4.33 -3.59 8.66
N ARG A 138 5.02 -4.74 8.65
CA ARG A 138 5.11 -5.67 9.78
C ARG A 138 6.56 -5.93 10.11
N ILE A 139 6.92 -5.73 11.37
CA ILE A 139 8.29 -5.88 11.85
C ILE A 139 8.27 -6.76 13.09
N THR A 140 9.09 -7.79 13.12
CA THR A 140 9.31 -8.61 14.31
C THR A 140 10.69 -8.35 14.88
N SER A 141 10.77 -8.19 16.20
CA SER A 141 11.99 -8.01 16.97
C SER A 141 12.10 -9.09 18.03
N ASP A 142 13.30 -9.65 18.20
CA ASP A 142 13.66 -10.60 19.26
C ASP A 142 14.10 -9.89 20.56
N ARG A 143 14.36 -8.58 20.51
CA ARG A 143 14.78 -7.76 21.67
C ARG A 143 13.64 -7.43 22.64
N ALA A 144 14.03 -7.05 23.86
CA ALA A 144 13.14 -6.64 24.95
C ALA A 144 12.24 -5.46 24.55
N GLY A 145 10.96 -5.72 24.29
CA GLY A 145 10.02 -4.75 23.76
C GLY A 145 9.59 -3.66 24.73
N ALA A 146 10.04 -3.69 25.99
CA ALA A 146 9.98 -2.50 26.86
C ALA A 146 10.76 -1.32 26.25
N GLU A 147 11.93 -1.56 25.65
CA GLU A 147 12.73 -0.51 25.00
C GLU A 147 12.05 0.02 23.73
N ILE A 148 11.40 -0.88 22.98
CA ILE A 148 10.62 -0.52 21.79
C ILE A 148 9.41 0.32 22.18
N ALA A 149 8.65 -0.11 23.20
CA ALA A 149 7.49 0.61 23.71
C ALA A 149 7.87 2.03 24.15
N GLU A 150 8.94 2.19 24.93
CA GLU A 150 9.40 3.51 25.38
C GLU A 150 9.91 4.37 24.21
N THR A 151 10.57 3.78 23.22
CA THR A 151 10.99 4.50 22.01
C THR A 151 9.79 5.02 21.22
N LEU A 152 8.77 4.18 21.01
CA LEU A 152 7.53 4.57 20.33
C LEU A 152 6.77 5.62 21.13
N LYS A 153 6.70 5.49 22.45
CA LYS A 153 6.06 6.46 23.34
C LYS A 153 6.75 7.82 23.31
N LYS A 154 8.09 7.85 23.29
CA LYS A 154 8.85 9.08 23.14
C LYS A 154 8.58 9.76 21.78
N LYS A 155 8.43 8.97 20.71
CA LYS A 155 8.23 9.49 19.35
C LYS A 155 6.80 9.93 19.05
N TYR A 156 5.80 9.20 19.56
CA TYR A 156 4.39 9.36 19.17
C TYR A 156 3.44 9.68 20.34
N GLY A 157 3.97 9.85 21.56
CA GLY A 157 3.18 10.11 22.76
C GLY A 157 2.68 8.83 23.45
N PRO A 158 1.87 8.93 24.51
CA PRO A 158 1.36 7.77 25.24
C PRO A 158 0.47 6.87 24.35
N PRO A 159 0.63 5.54 24.41
CA PRO A 159 -0.24 4.62 23.69
C PRO A 159 -1.61 4.48 24.36
N ARG A 160 -2.59 4.03 23.59
CA ARG A 160 -3.74 3.31 24.13
C ARG A 160 -3.35 1.84 24.38
N VAL A 161 -3.97 1.23 25.38
CA VAL A 161 -3.68 -0.16 25.80
C VAL A 161 -4.91 -1.03 25.57
N ALA A 162 -4.73 -2.22 25.01
CA ALA A 162 -5.82 -3.17 24.71
C ALA A 162 -5.41 -4.62 24.95
N GLY A 163 -6.42 -5.51 24.94
CA GLY A 163 -6.26 -6.96 25.05
C GLY A 163 -6.10 -7.47 26.49
N ALA A 164 -6.16 -8.80 26.64
CA ALA A 164 -5.97 -9.44 27.94
C ALA A 164 -4.59 -9.09 28.52
N GLN A 165 -4.58 -8.62 29.77
CA GLN A 165 -3.37 -8.15 30.47
C GLN A 165 -2.65 -6.95 29.82
N GLY A 166 -3.30 -6.20 28.90
CA GLY A 166 -2.72 -4.99 28.31
C GLY A 166 -1.49 -5.24 27.43
N ARG A 167 -1.46 -6.39 26.74
CA ARG A 167 -0.32 -6.83 25.92
C ARG A 167 -0.23 -6.17 24.54
N VAL A 168 -1.17 -5.28 24.20
CA VAL A 168 -1.17 -4.53 22.95
C VAL A 168 -1.17 -3.04 23.25
N PHE A 169 -0.15 -2.35 22.75
CA PHE A 169 -0.05 -0.90 22.73
C PHE A 169 -0.38 -0.42 21.32
N TYR A 170 -1.19 0.62 21.19
CA TYR A 170 -1.49 1.18 19.88
C TYR A 170 -1.66 2.69 19.90
N TRP A 171 -1.40 3.29 18.73
CA TRP A 171 -1.52 4.71 18.47
C TRP A 171 -2.35 4.90 17.20
N GLU A 172 -3.13 5.97 17.18
CA GLU A 172 -3.85 6.43 16.00
C GLU A 172 -3.37 7.84 15.65
N LYS A 173 -2.98 8.06 14.41
CA LYS A 173 -2.60 9.39 13.91
C LYS A 173 -3.09 9.52 12.49
N ASN A 174 -3.85 10.58 12.21
CA ASN A 174 -4.37 10.88 10.88
C ASN A 174 -5.00 9.68 10.17
N ARG A 175 -5.84 8.93 10.90
CA ARG A 175 -6.54 7.72 10.47
C ARG A 175 -5.69 6.45 10.35
N ASP A 176 -4.37 6.54 10.39
CA ASP A 176 -3.45 5.40 10.36
C ASP A 176 -3.27 4.83 11.77
N VAL A 177 -2.82 3.57 11.84
CA VAL A 177 -2.68 2.82 13.09
C VAL A 177 -1.26 2.27 13.21
N LEU A 178 -0.64 2.50 14.37
CA LEU A 178 0.59 1.84 14.79
C LEU A 178 0.26 0.92 15.97
N MET A 179 0.74 -0.33 15.94
CA MET A 179 0.56 -1.31 17.00
C MET A 179 1.90 -1.91 17.41
N LEU A 180 2.01 -2.22 18.70
CA LEU A 180 3.06 -3.05 19.29
C LEU A 180 2.38 -4.14 20.12
N SER A 181 2.62 -5.40 19.76
CA SER A 181 2.09 -6.58 20.46
C SER A 181 3.21 -7.53 20.85
N LEU A 182 3.00 -8.24 21.96
CA LEU A 182 3.81 -9.41 22.29
C LEU A 182 3.32 -10.60 21.45
N VAL A 183 4.24 -11.23 20.73
CA VAL A 183 3.98 -12.44 19.93
C VAL A 183 4.90 -13.56 20.41
N SER A 184 4.48 -14.81 20.22
CA SER A 184 5.37 -15.96 20.41
C SER A 184 5.88 -16.41 19.06
N ASP A 185 7.17 -16.71 18.96
CA ASP A 185 7.71 -17.41 17.79
C ASP A 185 7.19 -18.86 17.74
N GLN A 186 7.53 -19.58 16.67
CA GLN A 186 7.12 -20.98 16.48
C GLN A 186 7.65 -21.96 17.54
N PHE A 187 8.62 -21.52 18.36
CA PHE A 187 9.21 -22.29 19.47
C PHE A 187 8.70 -21.81 20.84
N GLY A 188 7.76 -20.85 20.87
CA GLY A 188 7.20 -20.28 22.09
C GLY A 188 8.04 -19.16 22.70
N ASN A 189 9.15 -18.74 22.08
CA ASN A 189 9.95 -17.63 22.60
C ASN A 189 9.19 -16.31 22.43
N PRO A 190 9.24 -15.41 23.41
CA PRO A 190 8.63 -14.10 23.29
C PRO A 190 9.37 -13.25 22.26
N GLY A 191 8.61 -12.63 21.37
CA GLY A 191 9.03 -11.61 20.44
C GLY A 191 8.04 -10.46 20.43
N TYR A 192 8.38 -9.40 19.72
CA TYR A 192 7.53 -8.22 19.60
C TYR A 192 7.22 -7.94 18.15
N GLU A 193 5.94 -7.73 17.85
CA GLU A 193 5.49 -7.36 16.53
C GLU A 193 5.09 -5.88 16.52
N ILE A 194 5.65 -5.15 15.58
CA ILE A 194 5.27 -3.77 15.26
C ILE A 194 4.51 -3.81 13.93
N ILE A 195 3.31 -3.23 13.92
CA ILE A 195 2.49 -3.11 12.71
C ILE A 195 2.21 -1.64 12.46
N ILE A 196 2.45 -1.16 11.24
CA ILE A 196 2.01 0.15 10.77
C ILE A 196 1.03 -0.04 9.62
N CYS A 197 -0.21 0.40 9.80
CA CYS A 197 -1.25 0.36 8.77
C CYS A 197 -1.58 1.77 8.28
N TYR A 198 -1.33 2.02 6.99
CA TYR A 198 -1.61 3.28 6.32
C TYR A 198 -3.01 3.25 5.71
N VAL A 199 -4.01 3.56 6.52
CA VAL A 199 -5.42 3.40 6.15
C VAL A 199 -5.79 4.29 4.97
N ASN A 200 -5.26 5.51 4.89
CA ASN A 200 -5.56 6.38 3.75
C ASN A 200 -5.03 5.80 2.42
N SER A 201 -3.86 5.14 2.44
CA SER A 201 -3.32 4.46 1.27
C SER A 201 -4.16 3.25 0.85
N PHE A 202 -4.73 2.52 1.80
CA PHE A 202 -5.64 1.41 1.52
C PHE A 202 -6.97 1.87 0.89
N GLU A 203 -7.54 2.98 1.38
CA GLU A 203 -8.74 3.56 0.78
C GLU A 203 -8.48 3.98 -0.68
N ALA A 204 -7.33 4.58 -0.95
CA ALA A 204 -6.93 4.95 -2.31
C ALA A 204 -6.73 3.71 -3.22
N LEU A 205 -6.17 2.62 -2.70
CA LEU A 205 -6.06 1.34 -3.41
C LEU A 205 -7.45 0.81 -3.81
N LEU A 206 -8.34 0.66 -2.83
CA LEU A 206 -9.69 0.13 -3.06
C LEU A 206 -10.50 0.98 -4.03
N GLN A 207 -10.36 2.31 -3.96
CA GLN A 207 -11.02 3.23 -4.88
C GLN A 207 -10.53 3.04 -6.32
N ARG A 208 -9.23 2.85 -6.53
CA ARG A 208 -8.65 2.59 -7.85
C ARG A 208 -9.11 1.25 -8.41
N GLU A 209 -9.00 0.18 -7.62
CA GLU A 209 -9.43 -1.17 -8.03
C GLU A 209 -10.92 -1.21 -8.39
N SER A 210 -11.77 -0.52 -7.62
CA SER A 210 -13.20 -0.40 -7.94
C SER A 210 -13.47 0.34 -9.25
N SER A 211 -12.69 1.38 -9.53
CA SER A 211 -12.83 2.19 -10.76
C SER A 211 -12.35 1.43 -12.00
N GLU A 212 -11.34 0.57 -11.87
CA GLU A 212 -10.87 -0.30 -12.95
C GLU A 212 -11.85 -1.45 -13.21
N GLY A 213 -12.33 -2.12 -12.16
CA GLY A 213 -13.35 -3.17 -12.29
C GLY A 213 -14.68 -2.69 -12.87
N GLY A 214 -15.02 -1.41 -12.68
CA GLY A 214 -16.16 -0.78 -13.35
C GLY A 214 -15.94 -0.58 -14.86
N ARG A 215 -14.74 -0.11 -15.25
CA ARG A 215 -14.36 0.11 -16.67
C ARG A 215 -14.25 -1.19 -17.46
N GLU A 216 -13.75 -2.26 -16.85
CA GLU A 216 -13.72 -3.58 -17.50
C GLU A 216 -15.14 -4.11 -17.78
N LYS A 217 -16.09 -3.90 -16.85
CA LYS A 217 -17.50 -4.30 -17.06
C LYS A 217 -18.20 -3.47 -18.12
N GLU A 218 -17.94 -2.17 -18.20
CA GLU A 218 -18.52 -1.27 -19.20
C GLU A 218 -17.99 -1.57 -20.62
N ASN A 219 -16.70 -1.89 -20.77
CA ASN A 219 -16.11 -2.30 -22.05
C ASN A 219 -16.52 -3.70 -22.52
N THR A 220 -17.14 -4.52 -21.66
CA THR A 220 -17.57 -5.89 -21.99
C THR A 220 -19.05 -5.96 -22.39
N ILE A 221 -19.79 -4.84 -22.45
CA ILE A 221 -21.14 -4.80 -23.01
C ILE A 221 -21.00 -4.55 -24.53
N PRO A 222 -21.21 -5.55 -25.41
CA PRO A 222 -21.21 -5.31 -26.85
C PRO A 222 -22.44 -4.44 -27.16
N GLY A 223 -22.23 -3.35 -27.88
CA GLY A 223 -23.31 -2.52 -28.40
C GLY A 223 -24.36 -3.38 -29.10
N SER A 224 -25.54 -3.48 -28.46
CA SER A 224 -26.70 -4.15 -29.02
C SER A 224 -27.13 -3.43 -30.30
N VAL A 225 -26.92 -4.12 -31.42
CA VAL A 225 -27.70 -4.13 -32.67
C VAL A 225 -28.54 -2.87 -32.91
N LYS A 226 -27.95 -1.89 -33.59
CA LYS A 226 -28.71 -1.08 -34.55
C LYS A 226 -28.44 -1.70 -35.92
N ASP A 227 -29.46 -2.33 -36.48
CA ASP A 227 -29.78 -2.40 -37.90
C ASP A 227 -30.66 -3.63 -38.16
N ALA A 228 -31.97 -3.41 -38.09
CA ALA A 228 -32.98 -4.22 -38.77
C ALA A 228 -34.20 -3.31 -39.04
N PHE A 229 -34.10 -2.56 -40.14
CA PHE A 229 -35.24 -2.07 -40.91
C PHE A 229 -35.02 -2.51 -42.36
#